data_AF-A0A7V6BET3-F1
#
_entry.id   AF-A0A7V6BET3-F1
#
_cell.length_a   1.000
_cell.length_b   1.000
_cell.length_c   1.000
_cell.angle_alpha   90.00
_cell.angle_beta   90.00
_cell.angle_gamma   90.00
#
_symmetry.space_group_name_H-M   'P 1'
#
loop_
_entity.id
_entity.type
_entity.pdbx_description
1 polymer ?
#
loop_
_entity_poly.entity_id
_entity_poly.type
_entity_poly.pdbx_seq_one_letter_code
_entity_poly.pdbx_strand_id
1 'polypeptide(L)' 'MNDVVKFFRVLADSTRIRLLGLLQQQELSVQELQEITKLGQSRISTHLAHMQKMG' A
#
# COMPACT_ATOMS: atom_id res chain seq x y z
N MET A 1 -7.97 -6.77 20.89
CA MET A 1 -8.72 -7.60 19.90
C MET A 1 -8.98 -6.85 18.60
N ASN A 2 -9.51 -5.62 18.63
CA ASN A 2 -9.84 -4.85 17.42
C ASN A 2 -8.65 -4.44 16.55
N ASP A 3 -7.48 -4.20 17.14
CA ASP A 3 -6.31 -3.73 16.37
C ASP A 3 -5.73 -4.83 15.46
N VAL A 4 -5.77 -6.08 15.93
CA VAL A 4 -5.41 -7.26 15.12
C VAL A 4 -6.36 -7.41 13.93
N VAL A 5 -7.67 -7.23 14.15
CA VAL A 5 -8.67 -7.29 13.07
C VAL A 5 -8.48 -6.16 12.06
N LYS A 6 -8.19 -4.94 12.53
CA LYS A 6 -7.87 -3.79 11.67
C LYS A 6 -6.61 -4.05 10.83
N PHE A 7 -5.56 -4.60 11.44
CA PHE A 7 -4.31 -4.95 10.76
C PHE A 7 -4.55 -5.95 9.62
N PHE A 8 -5.28 -7.05 9.89
CA PHE A 8 -5.59 -8.03 8.85
C PHE A 8 -6.50 -7.48 7.75
N ARG A 9 -7.42 -6.55 8.04
CA ARG A 9 -8.22 -5.87 7.01
C ARG A 9 -7.37 -4.99 6.07
N VAL A 10 -6.28 -4.41 6.56
CA VAL A 10 -5.32 -3.69 5.70
C VAL A 10 -4.66 -4.66 4.75
N LEU A 11 -4.16 -5.76 5.29
CA LEU A 11 -3.48 -6.78 4.49
C LEU A 11 -4.43 -7.52 3.55
N ALA A 12 -5.75 -7.55 3.79
CA ALA A 12 -6.69 -8.25 2.90
C ALA A 12 -6.80 -7.67 1.47
N ASP A 13 -6.22 -6.51 1.20
CA ASP A 13 -6.21 -5.90 -0.14
C ASP A 13 -4.91 -6.22 -0.87
N SER A 14 -5.05 -6.87 -2.02
CA SER A 14 -3.95 -7.31 -2.86
C SER A 14 -3.09 -6.15 -3.38
N THR A 15 -3.67 -4.95 -3.55
CA THR A 15 -2.93 -3.76 -3.97
C THR A 15 -2.03 -3.28 -2.83
N ARG A 16 -2.54 -3.24 -1.60
CA ARG A 16 -1.76 -2.85 -0.42
C ARG A 16 -0.62 -3.82 -0.14
N ILE A 17 -0.85 -5.13 -0.21
CA ILE A 17 0.23 -6.13 -0.07
C ILE A 17 1.29 -5.91 -1.15
N ARG A 18 0.88 -5.72 -2.41
CA ARG A 18 1.83 -5.52 -3.51
C ARG A 18 2.66 -4.25 -3.32
N LEU A 19 2.03 -3.13 -2.93
CA LEU A 19 2.74 -1.88 -2.65
C LEU A 19 3.72 -2.02 -1.49
N LEU A 20 3.32 -2.67 -0.40
CA LEU A 20 4.20 -2.95 0.75
C LEU A 20 5.39 -3.83 0.34
N GLY A 21 5.16 -4.88 -0.45
CA GLY A 21 6.24 -5.74 -0.93
C GLY A 21 7.25 -4.99 -1.81
N LEU A 22 6.78 -4.07 -2.66
CA LEU A 22 7.67 -3.23 -3.47
C LEU A 22 8.48 -2.26 -2.61
N LEU A 23 7.83 -1.57 -1.67
CA LEU A 23 8.47 -0.61 -0.77
C LEU A 23 9.40 -1.28 0.26
N GLN A 24 9.16 -2.54 0.60
CA GLN A 24 10.03 -3.31 1.48
C GLN A 24 11.37 -3.65 0.81
N GLN A 25 11.40 -3.76 -0.52
CA GLN A 25 12.63 -4.03 -1.27
C GLN A 25 13.49 -2.78 -1.44
N GLN A 26 12.87 -1.62 -1.68
CA GLN A 26 13.55 -0.33 -1.83
C GLN A 26 12.55 0.84 -1.69
N GLU A 27 13.07 2.03 -1.38
CA GLU A 27 12.27 3.26 -1.45
C GLU A 27 11.91 3.56 -2.91
N LEU A 28 10.62 3.77 -3.17
CA LEU A 28 10.08 4.07 -4.50
C LEU A 28 9.18 5.30 -4.43
N SER A 29 9.29 6.17 -5.42
CA SER A 29 8.36 7.26 -5.65
C SER A 29 7.00 6.74 -6.13
N VAL A 30 5.97 7.57 -6.00
CA VAL A 30 4.62 7.23 -6.52
C VAL A 30 4.64 7.01 -8.03
N GLN A 31 5.50 7.72 -8.75
CA GLN A 31 5.65 7.57 -10.20
C GLN A 31 6.25 6.20 -10.56
N GLU A 32 7.32 5.77 -9.88
CA GLU A 32 7.92 4.45 -10.08
C GLU A 32 6.92 3.34 -9.73
N LEU A 33 6.17 3.50 -8.64
CA LEU A 33 5.09 2.57 -8.28
C LEU A 33 4.01 2.50 -9.36
N GLN A 34 3.65 3.62 -9.98
CA GLN A 34 2.71 3.65 -11.11
C GLN A 34 3.28 2.90 -12.32
N GLU A 35 4.54 3.10 -12.64
CA GLU A 35 5.20 2.42 -13.76
C GLU A 35 5.27 0.90 -13.56
N ILE A 36 5.55 0.44 -12.34
CA ILE A 36 5.64 -0.98 -11.98
C ILE A 36 4.25 -1.63 -11.89
N THR A 37 3.31 -0.97 -11.22
CA THR A 37 2.00 -1.55 -10.90
C THR A 37 0.97 -1.38 -12.01
N LYS A 38 1.19 -0.42 -12.93
CA LYS A 38 0.23 0.06 -13.94
C LYS A 38 -1.08 0.59 -13.34
N LEU A 39 -1.07 0.96 -12.06
CA LEU A 39 -2.19 1.59 -11.39
C LEU A 39 -2.10 3.12 -11.54
N GLY A 40 -3.26 3.79 -11.58
CA GLY A 40 -3.28 5.25 -11.59
C GLY A 40 -2.73 5.85 -10.29
N GLN A 41 -2.03 6.97 -10.40
CA GLN A 41 -1.40 7.70 -9.29
C GLN A 41 -2.35 7.94 -8.11
N SER A 42 -3.58 8.40 -8.37
CA SER A 42 -4.58 8.67 -7.32
C SER A 42 -4.88 7.42 -6.47
N ARG A 43 -5.03 6.26 -7.12
CA ARG A 43 -5.30 4.99 -6.43
C ARG A 43 -4.12 4.58 -5.55
N ILE A 44 -2.89 4.75 -6.04
CA ILE A 44 -1.67 4.46 -5.27
C ILE A 44 -1.62 5.36 -4.03
N SER A 45 -1.75 6.68 -4.21
CA SER A 45 -1.71 7.64 -3.11
C SER A 45 -2.78 7.38 -2.04
N THR A 46 -4.00 7.03 -2.44
CA THR A 46 -5.07 6.66 -1.48
C THR A 46 -4.69 5.44 -0.66
N HIS A 47 -4.13 4.40 -1.29
CA HIS A 47 -3.69 3.21 -0.57
C HIS A 47 -2.52 3.51 0.38
N LEU A 48 -1.52 4.28 -0.04
CA LEU A 48 -0.40 4.69 0.80
C LEU A 48 -0.86 5.51 2.02
N ALA A 49 -1.72 6.51 1.81
CA ALA A 49 -2.26 7.33 2.90
C ALA A 49 -3.10 6.51 3.89
N HIS A 50 -3.84 5.51 3.40
CA HIS A 50 -4.60 4.61 4.26
C HIS A 50 -3.68 3.71 5.11
N MET A 51 -2.59 3.20 4.53
CA MET A 51 -1.60 2.41 5.27
C MET A 51 -0.85 3.27 6.31
N GLN A 52 -0.49 4.50 5.97
CA GLN A 52 0.19 5.43 6.89
C GLN A 52 -0.64 5.75 8.14
N LYS A 53 -1.96 5.86 8.01
CA LYS A 53 -2.86 6.12 9.16
C LYS A 53 -2.98 4.94 10.14
N MET A 54 -2.48 3.77 9.76
CA MET A 54 -2.67 2.51 10.50
C MET A 54 -1.38 1.94 11.09
N GLY A 55 -0.23 2.51 10.74
CA GLY A 55 1.03 2.35 11.46
C GLY A 55 1.17 3.42 12.54
#